data_AF-A0A6I3U9B6-F1
#
_entry.id   AF-A0A6I3U9B6-F1
#
_cell.length_a   1.000
_cell.length_b   1.000
_cell.length_c   1.000
_cell.angle_alpha   90.00
_cell.angle_beta   90.00
_cell.angle_gamma   90.00
#
_symmetry.space_group_name_H-M   'P 1'
#
loop_
_entity.id
_entity.type
_entity.pdbx_description
1 polymer ?
#
loop_
_entity_poly.entity_id
_entity_poly.type
_entity_poly.pdbx_seq_one_letter_code
_entity_poly.pdbx_strand_id
1 'polypeptide(L)'
;GYEDGKPLYFNQVPVSDFWEILGDNQSACIEDVTQERAVIHYVDGMQARLVKQVDWKDLEGRVRQVDHYNRFGACFAKTTYSADSEPIMTVYQ
;
A
#
# COMPACT_ATOMS: atom_id res chain seq x y z
N GLY A 1 16.72 10.31 -5.62
CA GLY A 1 17.11 9.13 -4.82
C GLY A 1 16.22 9.10 -3.63
N TYR A 2 15.53 7.98 -3.39
CA TYR A 2 14.69 7.79 -2.21
C TYR A 2 15.56 7.94 -0.96
N GLU A 3 15.18 8.82 -0.03
CA GLU A 3 15.94 9.05 1.19
C GLU A 3 15.60 7.96 2.20
N ASP A 4 16.49 6.98 2.33
CA ASP A 4 16.38 5.94 3.36
C ASP A 4 16.23 6.59 4.74
N GLY A 5 15.23 6.13 5.52
CA GLY A 5 14.98 6.62 6.88
C GLY A 5 13.84 7.61 7.03
N LYS A 6 13.07 7.92 5.97
CA LYS A 6 11.86 8.75 6.04
C LYS A 6 10.61 7.95 5.65
N PRO A 7 9.43 8.23 6.23
CA PRO A 7 8.20 7.55 5.83
C PRO A 7 7.90 7.85 4.36
N LEU A 8 7.38 6.86 3.64
CA LEU A 8 6.99 7.04 2.24
C LEU A 8 5.81 7.99 2.15
N TYR A 9 5.87 8.94 1.22
CA TYR A 9 4.69 9.64 0.73
C TYR A 9 3.87 8.71 -0.18
N PHE A 10 2.58 8.94 -0.33
CA PHE A 10 1.70 8.03 -1.08
C PHE A 10 2.18 7.73 -2.51
N ASN A 11 2.75 8.72 -3.20
CA ASN A 11 3.27 8.59 -4.57
C ASN A 11 4.68 7.97 -4.66
N GLN A 12 5.21 7.51 -3.53
CA GLN A 12 6.52 6.87 -3.40
C GLN A 12 6.39 5.36 -3.16
N VAL A 13 5.17 4.82 -3.10
CA VAL A 13 4.97 3.37 -3.04
C VAL A 13 5.52 2.74 -4.31
N PRO A 14 6.36 1.69 -4.22
CA PRO A 14 6.87 1.00 -5.40
C PRO A 14 5.71 0.28 -6.10
N VAL A 15 5.52 0.60 -7.38
CA VAL A 15 4.50 0.01 -8.26
C VAL A 15 5.15 -0.45 -9.56
N SER A 16 4.45 -1.31 -10.30
CA SER A 16 4.86 -1.71 -11.64
C SER A 16 4.91 -0.51 -12.60
N ASP A 17 5.70 -0.63 -13.67
CA ASP A 17 5.76 0.40 -14.70
C ASP A 17 4.36 0.71 -15.25
N PHE A 18 4.12 2.00 -15.51
CA PHE A 18 2.86 2.55 -16.05
C PHE A 18 1.64 2.49 -15.13
N TRP A 19 1.77 2.00 -13.89
CA TRP A 19 0.71 2.09 -12.90
C TRP A 19 0.62 3.52 -12.35
N GLU A 20 -0.60 4.00 -12.16
CA GLU A 20 -0.88 5.35 -11.67
C GLU A 20 -1.23 5.31 -10.19
N ILE A 21 -0.79 6.33 -9.43
CA ILE A 21 -1.15 6.49 -8.03
C ILE A 21 -1.99 7.76 -7.89
N LEU A 22 -3.26 7.60 -7.55
CA LEU A 22 -4.25 8.67 -7.41
C LEU A 22 -4.59 8.87 -5.93
N GLY A 23 -4.20 10.00 -5.35
CA GLY A 23 -4.36 10.26 -3.92
C GLY A 23 -5.22 11.47 -3.58
N ASP A 24 -6.11 11.31 -2.61
CA ASP A 24 -6.81 12.41 -1.94
C ASP A 24 -6.22 12.67 -0.54
N ASN A 25 -6.98 13.32 0.35
CA ASN A 25 -6.54 13.61 1.73
C ASN A 25 -6.77 12.44 2.72
N GLN A 26 -7.49 11.40 2.32
CA GLN A 26 -7.88 10.26 3.15
C GLN A 26 -7.10 9.00 2.77
N SER A 27 -6.91 8.74 1.48
CA SER A 27 -6.21 7.57 0.96
C SER A 27 -5.66 7.82 -0.45
N ALA A 28 -4.97 6.82 -1.00
CA ALA A 28 -4.66 6.77 -2.42
C ALA A 28 -5.01 5.41 -3.03
N CYS A 29 -5.30 5.41 -4.32
CA CYS A 29 -5.56 4.26 -5.16
C CYS A 29 -4.35 4.02 -6.07
N ILE A 30 -4.02 2.76 -6.33
CA ILE A 30 -3.06 2.35 -7.36
C ILE A 30 -3.84 1.69 -8.48
N GLU A 31 -3.72 2.21 -9.69
CA GLU A 31 -4.49 1.76 -10.86
C GLU A 31 -3.58 1.32 -12.00
N ASP A 32 -4.03 0.27 -12.69
CA ASP A 32 -3.50 -0.19 -13.96
C ASP A 32 -4.49 0.20 -15.06
N VAL A 33 -4.24 1.33 -15.73
CA VAL A 33 -5.09 2.00 -16.73
C VAL A 33 -6.44 2.48 -16.17
N THR A 34 -7.33 1.57 -15.79
CA THR A 34 -8.62 1.86 -15.13
C THR A 34 -8.99 0.80 -14.10
N GLN A 35 -8.09 -0.14 -13.83
CA GLN A 35 -8.33 -1.24 -12.90
C GLN A 35 -7.64 -0.97 -11.59
N GLU A 36 -8.42 -0.88 -10.51
CA GLU A 36 -7.88 -0.77 -9.15
C GLU A 36 -7.06 -2.02 -8.80
N ARG A 37 -5.82 -1.79 -8.39
CA ARG A 37 -4.85 -2.82 -7.99
C ARG A 37 -4.51 -2.77 -6.52
N ALA A 38 -4.56 -1.59 -5.90
CA ALA A 38 -4.34 -1.47 -4.47
C ALA A 38 -4.92 -0.20 -3.88
N VAL A 39 -5.09 -0.21 -2.57
CA VAL A 39 -5.43 0.98 -1.78
C VAL A 39 -4.30 1.26 -0.79
N ILE A 40 -3.80 2.48 -0.81
CA ILE A 40 -2.81 3.00 0.13
C ILE A 40 -3.56 3.69 1.26
N HIS A 41 -3.33 3.22 2.48
CA HIS A 41 -3.86 3.82 3.69
C HIS A 41 -2.82 4.73 4.33
N TYR A 42 -3.25 5.92 4.75
CA TYR A 42 -2.36 6.88 5.39
C TYR A 42 -2.18 6.62 6.88
N VAL A 43 -1.10 7.15 7.44
CA VAL A 43 -0.89 7.21 8.89
C VAL A 43 -1.94 8.15 9.50
N ASP A 44 -2.51 7.75 10.64
CA ASP A 44 -3.49 8.55 11.37
C ASP A 44 -2.83 9.86 11.85
N GLY A 45 -3.28 11.00 11.33
CA GLY A 45 -2.71 12.31 11.65
C GLY A 45 -3.22 13.41 10.71
N MET A 46 -3.09 14.67 11.13
CA MET A 46 -3.53 15.81 10.32
C MET A 46 -2.71 15.91 9.03
N GLN A 47 -3.36 15.68 7.89
CA GLN A 47 -2.87 15.95 6.52
C GLN A 47 -1.55 15.26 6.10
N ALA A 48 -1.11 14.24 6.84
CA ALA A 48 0.08 13.48 6.48
C ALA A 48 -0.32 12.36 5.51
N ARG A 49 -0.13 12.56 4.19
CA ARG A 49 -0.30 11.52 3.15
C ARG A 49 0.87 10.51 3.16
N LEU A 50 1.27 10.11 4.36
CA LEU A 50 2.34 9.17 4.62
C LEU A 50 1.78 7.76 4.67
N VAL A 51 2.45 6.81 4.04
CA VAL A 51 2.00 5.43 3.89
C VAL A 51 2.07 4.70 5.23
N LYS A 52 0.95 4.10 5.64
CA LYS A 52 0.85 3.17 6.77
C LYS A 52 0.84 1.73 6.28
N GLN A 53 -0.02 1.46 5.29
CA GLN A 53 -0.14 0.13 4.68
C GLN A 53 -0.64 0.26 3.24
N VAL A 54 -0.43 -0.80 2.45
CA VAL A 54 -0.95 -0.92 1.08
C VAL A 54 -1.69 -2.25 0.96
N ASP A 55 -2.97 -2.19 0.65
CA ASP A 55 -3.84 -3.34 0.45
C ASP A 55 -3.88 -3.68 -1.04
N TRP A 56 -3.14 -4.70 -1.45
CA TRP A 56 -3.13 -5.20 -2.83
C TRP A 56 -4.34 -6.09 -3.09
N LYS A 57 -5.02 -5.82 -4.20
CA LYS A 57 -6.29 -6.45 -4.59
C LYS A 57 -6.13 -7.32 -5.84
N ASP A 58 -6.98 -8.34 -5.93
CA ASP A 58 -7.19 -9.06 -7.18
C ASP A 58 -8.16 -8.32 -8.12
N LEU A 59 -8.43 -8.90 -9.29
CA LEU A 59 -9.30 -8.32 -10.31
C LEU A 59 -10.77 -8.20 -9.84
N GLU A 60 -11.16 -8.93 -8.80
CA GLU A 60 -12.49 -8.88 -8.19
C GLU A 60 -12.57 -7.86 -7.04
N GLY A 61 -11.46 -7.15 -6.75
CA GLY A 61 -11.37 -6.16 -5.69
C GLY A 61 -11.14 -6.75 -4.29
N ARG A 62 -10.85 -8.06 -4.17
CA ARG A 62 -10.58 -8.70 -2.87
C ARG A 62 -9.12 -8.51 -2.49
N VAL A 63 -8.86 -8.19 -1.22
CA VAL A 63 -7.50 -8.04 -0.70
C VAL A 63 -6.81 -9.41 -0.68
N ARG A 64 -5.62 -9.48 -1.29
CA ARG A 64 -4.76 -10.66 -1.34
C ARG A 64 -3.49 -10.51 -0.52
N GLN A 65 -3.01 -9.29 -0.41
CA GLN A 65 -1.81 -8.98 0.36
C GLN A 65 -1.93 -7.60 1.00
N VAL A 66 -1.42 -7.47 2.21
CA VAL A 66 -1.25 -6.18 2.89
C VAL A 66 0.23 -5.99 3.18
N ASP A 67 0.80 -4.93 2.63
CA ASP A 67 2.17 -4.51 2.92
C ASP A 67 2.16 -3.45 4.03
N HIS A 68 2.89 -3.69 5.11
CA HIS A 68 2.94 -2.80 6.28
C HIS A 68 4.21 -1.96 6.25
N TYR A 69 4.06 -0.64 6.31
CA TYR A 69 5.17 0.32 6.25
C TYR A 69 5.44 0.96 7.60
N ASN A 70 6.72 1.22 7.89
CA ASN A 70 7.15 1.88 9.11
C ASN A 70 7.48 3.37 8.86
N ARG A 71 7.77 4.08 9.95
CA ARG A 71 8.18 5.50 9.94
C ARG A 71 9.48 5.81 9.18
N PHE A 72 10.20 4.79 8.73
CA PHE A 72 11.45 4.90 7.98
C PHE A 72 11.24 4.57 6.50
N GLY A 73 10.00 4.33 6.07
CA GLY A 73 9.64 4.04 4.68
C GLY A 73 9.87 2.58 4.27
N ALA A 74 10.29 1.72 5.20
CA ALA A 74 10.51 0.31 4.92
C ALA A 74 9.22 -0.49 5.09
N CYS A 75 8.94 -1.38 4.12
CA CYS A 75 7.96 -2.43 4.28
C CYS A 75 8.52 -3.48 5.24
N PHE A 76 8.02 -3.54 6.48
CA PHE A 76 8.57 -4.40 7.52
C PHE A 76 7.80 -5.71 7.69
N ALA A 77 6.58 -5.79 7.16
CA ALA A 77 5.78 -6.99 7.20
C ALA A 77 4.85 -7.09 5.98
N LYS A 78 4.52 -8.32 5.59
CA LYS A 78 3.54 -8.62 4.55
C LYS A 78 2.56 -9.67 5.05
N THR A 79 1.26 -9.38 5.00
CA THR A 79 0.19 -10.32 5.35
C THR A 79 -0.48 -10.82 4.09
N THR A 80 -0.51 -12.13 3.88
CA THR A 80 -1.19 -12.79 2.74
C THR A 80 -2.57 -13.29 3.17
N TYR A 81 -3.57 -13.10 2.31
CA TYR A 81 -4.97 -13.45 2.56
C TYR A 81 -5.46 -14.60 1.65
N SER A 82 -6.38 -15.41 2.18
CA SER A 82 -7.01 -16.53 1.49
C SER A 82 -8.07 -16.09 0.46
N ALA A 83 -8.55 -17.04 -0.35
CA ALA A 83 -9.71 -16.89 -1.24
C ALA A 83 -10.91 -16.20 -0.55
N ASP A 84 -11.11 -16.52 0.74
CA ASP A 84 -12.21 -16.10 1.60
C ASP A 84 -11.92 -14.82 2.39
N SER A 85 -10.82 -14.12 2.08
CA SER A 85 -10.38 -12.88 2.74
C SER A 85 -9.99 -13.06 4.22
N GLU A 86 -9.49 -14.24 4.59
CA GLU A 86 -8.92 -14.49 5.91
C GLU A 86 -7.38 -14.42 5.87
N PRO A 87 -6.72 -13.85 6.88
CA PRO A 87 -5.26 -13.78 6.91
C PRO A 87 -4.67 -15.18 7.11
N ILE A 88 -3.83 -15.62 6.17
CA ILE A 88 -3.16 -16.94 6.22
C ILE A 88 -1.79 -16.83 6.91
N MET A 89 -1.01 -15.82 6.55
CA MET A 89 0.40 -15.71 6.95
C MET A 89 0.85 -14.26 7.00
N THR A 90 1.63 -13.91 8.01
CA THR A 90 2.37 -12.65 8.07
C THR A 90 3.87 -12.95 8.13
N VAL A 91 4.61 -12.41 7.17
CA VAL A 91 6.08 -12.50 7.10
C VAL A 91 6.67 -11.15 7.51
N TYR A 92 7.62 -11.15 8.45
CA TYR A 92 8.35 -9.96 8.90
C TYR A 92 9.75 -9.94 8.26
N GLN A 93 10.24 -8.75 7.91
CA GLN A 93 11.56 -8.52 7.29
C GLN A 93 12.58 -7.99 8.28
#